data_AF-A0A453DHA4-F1
#
_entry.id   AF-A0A453DHA4-F1
#
_cell.length_a   1.000
_cell.length_b   1.000
_cell.length_c   1.000
_cell.angle_alpha   90.00
_cell.angle_beta   90.00
_cell.angle_gamma   90.00
#
_symmetry.space_group_name_H-M   'P 1'
#
loop_
_entity.id
_entity.type
_entity.pdbx_description
1 polymer ?
#
loop_
_entity_poly.entity_id
_entity_poly.type
_entity_poly.pdbx_seq_one_letter_code
_entity_poly.pdbx_strand_id
1 'polypeptide(L)'
;MQDPFEFKYTSLGLSWIGADLNKREVPVGFYMTGGSRVVVIDNGGGLLKAGFGGDKDPIAVVPNCIAKSPGSNANSKKWLAADQLQAQDVDVTGMTLRRPIDRGYLINTEVQREVWERVLRSLLQVDPTNSSLLLVE
;
A
#
# COMPACT_ATOMS: atom_id res chain seq x y z
N MET A 1 -47.78 -26.36 11.67
CA MET A 1 -46.57 -27.16 11.42
C MET A 1 -45.49 -26.20 10.95
N GLN A 2 -44.60 -25.76 11.84
CA GLN A 2 -43.28 -25.19 11.52
C GLN A 2 -42.39 -26.35 11.02
N ASP A 3 -41.39 -26.17 10.14
CA ASP A 3 -40.13 -25.43 10.34
C ASP A 3 -39.37 -25.28 8.97
N PRO A 4 -38.10 -24.83 8.88
CA PRO A 4 -37.68 -23.46 8.51
C PRO A 4 -36.76 -23.43 7.27
N PHE A 5 -36.51 -22.26 6.69
CA PHE A 5 -35.22 -21.81 6.10
C PHE A 5 -35.49 -20.49 5.35
N GLU A 6 -35.79 -19.45 6.13
CA GLU A 6 -35.81 -18.08 5.65
C GLU A 6 -34.36 -17.55 5.71
N PHE A 7 -33.61 -17.71 4.61
CA PHE A 7 -32.37 -16.95 4.45
C PHE A 7 -32.73 -15.53 4.02
N LYS A 8 -32.71 -14.62 4.99
CA LYS A 8 -32.79 -13.18 4.77
C LYS A 8 -31.63 -12.75 3.88
N TYR A 9 -31.90 -12.46 2.61
CA TYR A 9 -31.01 -11.62 1.82
C TYR A 9 -31.16 -10.19 2.33
N THR A 10 -30.35 -9.84 3.33
CA THR A 10 -30.17 -8.44 3.71
C THR A 10 -29.56 -7.68 2.54
N SER A 11 -30.24 -6.61 2.15
CA SER A 11 -29.91 -5.68 1.10
C SER A 11 -28.41 -5.37 1.01
N LEU A 12 -27.79 -5.73 -0.11
CA LEU A 12 -26.52 -5.15 -0.52
C LEU A 12 -26.75 -3.64 -0.72
N GLY A 13 -26.12 -2.83 0.11
CA GLY A 13 -26.12 -1.38 -0.01
C GLY A 13 -25.42 -0.96 -1.29
N LEU A 14 -26.17 -0.90 -2.38
CA LEU A 14 -25.75 -0.32 -3.65
C LEU A 14 -26.11 1.16 -3.62
N SER A 15 -25.14 2.04 -3.41
CA SER A 15 -25.33 3.47 -3.71
C SER A 15 -24.90 3.73 -5.15
N TRP A 16 -25.87 4.08 -5.99
CA TRP A 16 -25.66 4.54 -7.36
C TRP A 16 -25.54 6.06 -7.38
N ILE A 17 -24.41 6.61 -7.82
CA ILE A 17 -24.37 7.98 -8.36
C ILE A 17 -24.21 7.84 -9.87
N GLY A 18 -25.35 7.88 -10.58
CA GLY A 18 -25.42 8.02 -12.03
C GLY A 18 -24.97 6.81 -12.85
N ALA A 19 -25.89 5.91 -13.19
CA ALA A 19 -25.71 5.02 -14.33
C ALA A 19 -26.99 4.92 -15.16
N ASP A 20 -26.81 5.12 -16.45
CA ASP A 20 -27.78 4.88 -17.51
C ASP A 20 -27.95 3.35 -17.68
N LEU A 21 -29.17 2.86 -17.43
CA LEU A 21 -29.52 1.44 -17.42
C LEU A 21 -29.50 0.78 -18.82
N ASN A 22 -29.17 1.50 -19.89
CA ASN A 22 -29.17 0.97 -21.26
C ASN A 22 -27.79 0.59 -21.82
N LYS A 23 -26.71 0.68 -21.05
CA LYS A 23 -25.37 0.27 -21.51
C LYS A 23 -24.97 -1.06 -20.90
N ARG A 24 -24.77 -2.09 -21.74
CA ARG A 24 -24.24 -3.41 -21.36
C ARG A 24 -22.71 -3.39 -21.16
N GLU A 25 -22.20 -2.36 -20.50
CA GLU A 25 -20.80 -2.28 -20.10
C GLU A 25 -20.75 -2.35 -18.58
N VAL A 26 -20.12 -3.40 -18.05
CA VAL A 26 -19.80 -3.47 -16.63
C VAL A 26 -18.71 -2.43 -16.35
N PRO A 27 -18.94 -1.45 -15.46
CA PRO A 27 -17.91 -0.47 -15.13
C PRO A 27 -16.73 -1.18 -14.45
N VAL A 28 -15.53 -0.86 -14.91
CA VAL A 28 -14.25 -1.32 -14.35
C VAL A 28 -14.05 -0.59 -13.02
N GLY A 29 -14.76 -0.99 -11.98
CA GLY A 29 -14.71 -0.30 -10.68
C GLY A 29 -15.94 -0.56 -9.82
N PHE A 30 -16.11 -1.80 -9.38
CA PHE A 30 -17.04 -2.12 -8.29
C PHE A 30 -16.24 -2.16 -6.99
N TYR A 31 -16.34 -1.11 -6.16
CA TYR A 31 -15.81 -1.17 -4.79
C TYR A 31 -16.92 -1.66 -3.88
N MET A 32 -16.73 -2.86 -3.32
CA MET A 32 -17.57 -3.36 -2.22
C MET A 32 -17.38 -2.44 -1.00
N THR A 33 -18.32 -1.54 -0.75
CA THR A 33 -18.41 -0.78 0.50
C THR A 33 -18.98 -1.70 1.59
N GLY A 34 -18.16 -2.60 2.12
CA GLY A 34 -18.64 -3.51 3.17
C GLY A 34 -17.64 -4.49 3.78
N GLY A 35 -16.39 -4.54 3.33
CA GLY A 35 -15.35 -5.38 3.93
C GLY A 35 -14.05 -4.61 4.15
N SER A 36 -13.40 -4.84 5.29
CA SER A 36 -12.01 -4.42 5.51
C SER A 36 -11.16 -4.87 4.33
N ARG A 37 -10.56 -3.92 3.60
CA ARG A 37 -9.73 -4.25 2.44
C ARG A 37 -8.43 -4.86 2.94
N VAL A 38 -8.05 -6.01 2.37
CA VAL A 38 -6.79 -6.67 2.73
C VAL A 38 -5.66 -5.96 1.99
N VAL A 39 -4.78 -5.32 2.74
CA VAL A 39 -3.50 -4.79 2.25
C VAL A 39 -2.53 -5.96 2.15
N VAL A 40 -1.88 -6.10 1.00
CA VAL A 40 -0.84 -7.11 0.78
C VAL A 40 0.49 -6.40 0.68
N ILE A 41 1.46 -6.78 1.52
CA ILE A 41 2.84 -6.29 1.48
C ILE A 41 3.78 -7.48 1.31
N ASP A 42 4.52 -7.48 0.20
CA ASP A 42 5.73 -8.25 0.00
C ASP A 42 6.90 -7.37 0.49
N ASN A 43 7.43 -7.71 1.67
CA ASN A 43 8.40 -6.92 2.42
C ASN A 43 9.85 -7.35 2.12
N GLY A 44 10.18 -7.51 0.84
CA GLY A 44 11.53 -7.86 0.41
C GLY A 44 12.60 -6.87 0.91
N GLY A 45 13.79 -7.39 1.20
CA GLY A 45 14.90 -6.58 1.74
C GLY A 45 15.50 -5.55 0.78
N GLY A 46 15.29 -5.72 -0.53
CA GLY A 46 15.68 -4.77 -1.56
C GLY A 46 14.53 -3.88 -2.02
N LEU A 47 13.46 -4.51 -2.48
CA LEU A 47 12.23 -3.86 -2.93
C LEU A 47 11.06 -4.31 -2.07
N LEU A 48 10.17 -3.37 -1.77
CA LEU A 48 8.87 -3.62 -1.18
C LEU A 48 7.81 -3.51 -2.27
N LYS A 49 6.92 -4.50 -2.36
CA LYS A 49 5.73 -4.44 -3.22
C LYS A 49 4.48 -4.36 -2.35
N ALA A 50 3.53 -3.51 -2.73
CA ALA A 50 2.30 -3.34 -1.97
C ALA A 50 1.10 -3.12 -2.87
N GLY A 51 -0.06 -3.63 -2.45
CA GLY A 51 -1.33 -3.50 -3.16
C GLY A 51 -2.47 -4.04 -2.30
N PHE A 52 -3.57 -4.42 -2.95
CA PHE A 52 -4.73 -4.98 -2.25
C PHE A 52 -5.05 -6.40 -2.72
N GLY A 53 -5.58 -7.21 -1.82
CA GLY A 53 -5.99 -8.57 -2.12
C GLY A 53 -7.07 -8.59 -3.20
N GLY A 54 -6.89 -9.47 -4.19
CA GLY A 54 -7.77 -9.59 -5.36
C GLY A 54 -7.30 -8.80 -6.59
N ASP A 55 -6.41 -7.82 -6.41
CA ASP A 55 -5.83 -7.08 -7.53
C ASP A 55 -4.72 -7.92 -8.20
N LYS A 56 -4.60 -7.81 -9.54
CA LYS A 56 -3.63 -8.60 -10.31
C LYS A 56 -2.19 -8.12 -10.13
N ASP A 57 -2.01 -6.81 -10.04
CA ASP A 57 -0.71 -6.14 -10.02
C ASP A 57 -0.58 -5.29 -8.75
N PRO A 58 0.63 -5.16 -8.18
CA PRO A 58 0.84 -4.27 -7.04
C PRO A 58 0.63 -2.81 -7.44
N ILE A 59 0.13 -2.02 -6.50
CA ILE A 59 -0.01 -0.56 -6.65
C ILE A 59 1.36 0.11 -6.58
N ALA A 60 2.24 -0.39 -5.71
CA ALA A 60 3.55 0.18 -5.47
C ALA A 60 4.63 -0.90 -5.54
N VAL A 61 5.74 -0.57 -6.20
CA VAL A 61 7.00 -1.33 -6.18
C VAL A 61 8.12 -0.33 -5.92
N VAL A 62 8.63 -0.32 -4.69
CA VAL A 62 9.50 0.75 -4.18
C VAL A 62 10.75 0.20 -3.50
N PRO A 63 11.85 0.96 -3.42
CA PRO A 63 12.99 0.60 -2.58
C PRO A 63 12.61 0.44 -1.11
N ASN A 64 13.01 -0.67 -0.48
CA ASN A 64 12.81 -0.87 0.96
C ASN A 64 13.96 -0.24 1.76
N CYS A 65 14.08 1.08 1.70
CA CYS A 65 15.16 1.82 2.33
C CYS A 65 14.86 3.31 2.48
N ILE A 66 15.72 3.99 3.24
CA ILE A 66 15.80 5.45 3.27
C ILE A 66 17.20 5.90 2.86
N ALA A 67 17.30 7.03 2.17
CA ALA A 67 18.59 7.61 1.80
C ALA A 67 18.62 9.13 2.01
N LYS A 68 19.83 9.68 2.17
CA LYS A 68 20.07 11.13 2.18
C LYS A 68 21.32 11.50 1.39
N SER A 69 21.30 12.66 0.73
CA SER A 69 22.43 13.17 -0.04
C SER A 69 23.61 13.56 0.87
N PRO A 70 24.86 13.26 0.50
CA PRO A 70 26.04 13.77 1.20
C PRO A 70 26.26 15.23 0.77
N GLY A 71 26.15 16.18 1.69
CA GLY A 71 26.65 17.54 1.45
C GLY A 71 25.61 18.61 1.09
N SER A 72 24.31 18.30 1.07
CA SER A 72 23.30 19.35 1.04
C SER A 72 23.27 20.04 2.42
N ASN A 73 23.46 21.37 2.44
CA ASN A 73 23.49 22.29 3.59
C ASN A 73 22.77 21.76 4.84
N ALA A 74 23.24 22.11 6.04
CA ALA A 74 22.66 21.69 7.33
C ALA A 74 21.13 21.90 7.50
N ASN A 75 20.44 22.52 6.54
CA ASN A 75 18.99 22.66 6.44
C ASN A 75 18.23 21.64 5.55
N SER A 76 18.88 20.84 4.70
CA SER A 76 18.23 19.77 3.91
C SER A 76 18.46 18.39 4.54
N LYS A 77 18.12 18.28 5.82
CA LYS A 77 18.25 17.06 6.66
C LYS A 77 17.28 15.93 6.29
N LYS A 78 16.47 16.07 5.24
CA LYS A 78 15.34 15.18 5.01
C LYS A 78 15.83 13.86 4.39
N TRP A 79 15.57 12.77 5.09
CA TRP A 79 15.67 11.42 4.52
C TRP A 79 14.56 11.25 3.49
N LEU A 80 14.92 10.70 2.32
CA LEU A 80 13.98 10.25 1.31
C LEU A 80 13.69 8.77 1.56
N ALA A 81 12.43 8.37 1.40
CA ALA A 81 11.96 7.01 1.64
C ALA A 81 11.20 6.45 0.42
N ALA A 82 11.34 5.16 0.16
CA ALA A 82 10.54 4.43 -0.82
C ALA A 82 10.57 5.10 -2.22
N ASP A 83 9.41 5.43 -2.78
CA ASP A 83 9.24 6.02 -4.11
C ASP A 83 9.91 7.39 -4.27
N GLN A 84 10.19 8.09 -3.17
CA GLN A 84 10.92 9.37 -3.22
C GLN A 84 12.34 9.21 -3.76
N LEU A 85 12.91 8.01 -3.65
CA LEU A 85 14.23 7.68 -4.20
C LEU A 85 14.21 7.39 -5.70
N GLN A 86 13.02 7.27 -6.29
CA GLN A 86 12.81 7.01 -7.71
C GLN A 86 12.36 8.27 -8.47
N ALA A 87 12.25 9.41 -7.79
CA ALA A 87 11.90 10.68 -8.43
C ALA A 87 13.00 11.09 -9.44
N GLN A 88 12.58 11.66 -10.56
CA GLN A 88 13.48 11.97 -11.69
C GLN A 88 14.57 12.99 -11.34
N ASP A 89 14.30 13.85 -10.37
CA ASP A 89 15.19 14.90 -9.88
C ASP A 89 16.11 14.43 -8.74
N VAL A 90 16.03 13.15 -8.35
CA VAL A 90 16.83 12.58 -7.26
C VAL A 90 18.02 11.80 -7.84
N ASP A 91 19.22 12.35 -7.65
CA ASP A 91 20.47 11.61 -7.88
C ASP A 91 20.80 10.74 -6.65
N VAL A 92 20.70 9.43 -6.84
CA VAL A 92 21.01 8.44 -5.80
C VAL A 92 22.50 8.15 -5.65
N THR A 93 23.33 8.67 -6.55
CA THR A 93 24.77 8.44 -6.56
C THR A 93 25.42 9.02 -5.30
N GLY A 94 26.12 8.17 -4.56
CA GLY A 94 26.82 8.57 -3.34
C GLY A 94 25.93 8.81 -2.11
N MET A 95 24.61 8.65 -2.18
CA MET A 95 23.74 8.83 -1.01
C MET A 95 24.08 7.89 0.15
N THR A 96 23.98 8.39 1.39
CA THR A 96 24.02 7.52 2.57
C THR A 96 22.70 6.77 2.69
N LEU A 97 22.76 5.45 2.58
CA LEU A 97 21.60 4.56 2.61
C LEU A 97 21.47 3.86 3.98
N ARG A 98 20.22 3.67 4.43
CA ARG A 98 19.87 2.76 5.53
C ARG A 98 18.81 1.79 5.06
N ARG A 99 19.04 0.50 5.34
CA ARG A 99 18.07 -0.57 5.07
C ARG A 99 17.48 -1.08 6.37
N PRO A 100 16.19 -1.44 6.39
CA PRO A 100 15.57 -2.08 7.53
C PRO A 100 15.94 -3.56 7.63
N ILE A 101 16.24 -4.21 6.51
CA ILE A 101 16.50 -5.64 6.42
C ILE A 101 17.95 -5.90 5.98
N ASP A 102 18.63 -6.81 6.66
CA ASP A 102 19.92 -7.37 6.24
C ASP A 102 19.90 -8.89 6.37
N ARG A 103 20.31 -9.60 5.31
CA ARG A 103 20.31 -11.08 5.23
C ARG A 103 18.98 -11.74 5.66
N GLY A 104 17.85 -11.10 5.36
CA GLY A 104 16.50 -11.58 5.75
C GLY A 104 16.05 -11.18 7.15
N TYR A 105 16.91 -10.54 7.95
CA TYR A 105 16.57 -10.11 9.30
C TYR A 105 16.20 -8.63 9.34
N LEU A 106 15.10 -8.30 10.03
CA LEU A 106 14.75 -6.93 10.36
C LEU A 106 15.73 -6.37 11.41
N ILE A 107 16.71 -5.58 10.95
CA ILE A 107 17.77 -4.97 11.77
C ILE A 107 17.45 -3.54 12.21
N ASN A 108 16.52 -2.86 11.53
CA ASN A 108 16.14 -1.49 11.86
C ASN A 108 14.64 -1.25 11.68
N THR A 109 13.91 -1.40 12.79
CA THR A 109 12.44 -1.24 12.85
C THR A 109 11.99 0.18 12.53
N GLU A 110 12.77 1.19 12.93
CA GLU A 110 12.42 2.59 12.68
C GLU A 110 12.51 2.95 11.20
N VAL A 111 13.53 2.45 10.50
CA VAL A 111 13.61 2.57 9.04
C VAL A 111 12.44 1.86 8.37
N GLN A 112 12.05 0.67 8.85
CA GLN A 112 10.92 -0.07 8.29
C GLN A 112 9.62 0.70 8.48
N ARG A 113 9.42 1.29 9.66
CA ARG A 113 8.26 2.13 9.98
C ARG A 113 8.14 3.32 9.03
N GLU A 114 9.24 4.01 8.75
CA GLU A 114 9.25 5.16 7.82
C GLU A 114 8.91 4.75 6.38
N VAL A 115 9.47 3.63 5.89
CA VAL A 115 9.12 3.10 4.57
C VAL A 115 7.64 2.70 4.51
N TRP A 116 7.14 1.98 5.52
CA TRP A 116 5.75 1.54 5.56
C TRP A 116 4.76 2.70 5.69
N GLU A 117 5.07 3.72 6.48
CA GLU A 117 4.24 4.91 6.61
C GLU A 117 4.06 5.60 5.25
N ARG A 118 5.14 5.73 4.48
CA ARG A 118 5.10 6.27 3.12
C ARG A 118 4.22 5.41 2.21
N VAL A 119 4.44 4.09 2.22
CA VAL A 119 3.69 3.15 1.38
C VAL A 119 2.20 3.14 1.73
N LEU A 120 1.84 2.92 2.99
CA LEU A 120 0.46 2.78 3.43
C LEU A 120 -0.34 4.07 3.27
N ARG A 121 0.19 5.20 3.78
CA ARG A 121 -0.58 6.44 3.80
C ARG A 121 -0.52 7.22 2.51
N SER A 122 0.61 7.17 1.80
CA SER A 122 0.77 8.02 0.62
C SER A 122 0.53 7.29 -0.70
N LEU A 123 0.95 6.02 -0.80
CA LEU A 123 0.83 5.27 -2.06
C LEU A 123 -0.49 4.49 -2.10
N LEU A 124 -0.82 3.79 -1.03
CA LEU A 124 -2.07 3.01 -0.93
C LEU A 124 -3.24 3.83 -0.38
N GLN A 125 -2.96 4.96 0.29
CA GLN A 125 -3.96 5.85 0.89
C GLN A 125 -4.94 5.10 1.81
N VAL A 126 -4.42 4.16 2.61
CA VAL A 126 -5.20 3.34 3.54
C VAL A 126 -4.98 3.79 4.98
N ASP A 127 -6.03 3.69 5.80
CA ASP A 127 -5.91 3.76 7.25
C ASP A 127 -5.58 2.35 7.79
N PRO A 128 -4.37 2.12 8.34
CA PRO A 128 -3.99 0.82 8.86
C PRO A 128 -4.95 0.28 9.92
N THR A 129 -5.60 1.15 10.69
CA THR A 129 -6.54 0.78 11.77
C THR A 129 -7.82 0.13 11.25
N ASN A 130 -8.20 0.45 10.01
CA ASN A 130 -9.43 0.01 9.36
C ASN A 130 -9.16 -0.98 8.21
N SER A 131 -7.99 -1.62 8.21
CA SER A 131 -7.57 -2.56 7.18
C SER A 131 -6.98 -3.84 7.78
N SER A 132 -7.04 -4.93 7.02
CA SER A 132 -6.36 -6.17 7.38
C SER A 132 -5.03 -6.24 6.62
N LEU A 133 -3.98 -6.79 7.22
CA LEU A 133 -2.66 -6.90 6.60
C LEU A 133 -2.30 -8.36 6.34
N LEU A 134 -1.94 -8.66 5.09
CA LEU A 134 -1.19 -9.85 4.71
C LEU A 134 0.25 -9.44 4.41
N LEU A 135 1.17 -9.92 5.23
CA LEU A 135 2.61 -9.66 5.10
C LEU A 135 3.32 -10.93 4.63
N VAL A 136 4.17 -10.81 3.61
CA VAL A 136 5.05 -11.87 3.11
C VAL A 136 6.49 -11.36 2.98
N GLU A 137 7.47 -12.27 2.99
CA GLU A 137 8.91 -11.97 2.79
C GLU A 137 9.43 -12.49 1.44
#